data_AF-A0A318DB26-F1
#
_entry.id   AF-A0A318DB26-F1
#
_cell.length_a   1.000
_cell.length_b   1.000
_cell.length_c   1.000
_cell.angle_alpha   90.00
_cell.angle_beta   90.00
_cell.angle_gamma   90.00
#
_symmetry.space_group_name_H-M   'P 1'
#
loop_
_entity.id
_entity.type
_entity.pdbx_description
1 polymer ?
#
loop_
_entity_poly.entity_id
_entity_poly.type
_entity_poly.pdbx_seq_one_letter_code
_entity_poly.pdbx_strand_id
1 'polypeptide(L)'
;MESSKVRSSRWIAIAACLLLSAFVGAMPAAHAGENAVRLDFEASPYADFLFYLLHRDNRNFPDLRASVPMDDVKTLNTGAFLPAYAMASDVRSYADLYKLAYTYDDSKVLIDTLKQGEWHFPAFMTYWRQQMEPREQATIASWKAEEAKGRHVERLEALTRMRFSYASVKVAVIALGPLGTNMQNPPIMFATMQDANLPAVIGYEGTHMMMSAHNADWKRRKNASQAIALISARGGTAYDIEEALSLLMAAKLPASYDEASDLPSHDEGDTPRRELLRAMERDWDRYHANTSMTAADFAIDETLRTFGAGGVAKNP
;
A
#
# COMPACT_ATOMS: atom_id res chain seq x y z
N MET A 1 37.53 -8.03 50.00
CA MET A 1 37.25 -6.96 49.02
C MET A 1 37.56 -7.54 47.65
N GLU A 2 36.60 -8.25 47.06
CA GLU A 2 36.75 -8.96 45.79
C GLU A 2 35.64 -8.54 44.83
N SER A 3 36.02 -8.47 43.55
CA SER A 3 35.39 -7.76 42.46
C SER A 3 34.10 -8.39 41.93
N SER A 4 33.03 -7.59 41.84
CA SER A 4 31.84 -7.93 41.05
C SER A 4 32.08 -7.61 39.57
N LYS A 5 32.40 -8.60 38.75
CA LYS A 5 32.47 -8.41 37.29
C LYS A 5 32.18 -9.66 36.47
N VAL A 6 31.17 -10.45 36.84
CA VAL A 6 30.66 -11.53 35.96
C VAL A 6 29.17 -11.77 36.20
N ARG A 7 28.27 -10.98 35.59
CA ARG A 7 26.84 -11.32 35.54
C ARG A 7 26.01 -10.64 34.44
N SER A 8 26.61 -10.11 33.37
CA SER A 8 25.88 -9.43 32.28
C SER A 8 25.89 -10.13 30.92
N SER A 9 26.55 -11.28 30.77
CA SER A 9 26.80 -11.88 29.44
C SER A 9 25.89 -13.07 29.06
N ARG A 10 24.86 -13.40 29.85
CA ARG A 10 23.93 -14.52 29.54
C ARG A 10 22.52 -14.13 29.08
N TRP A 11 22.16 -12.86 29.09
CA TRP A 11 20.84 -12.39 28.63
C TRP A 11 20.80 -11.86 27.19
N ILE A 12 21.95 -11.63 26.57
CA ILE A 12 22.04 -11.15 25.18
C ILE A 12 21.88 -12.30 24.16
N ALA A 13 22.05 -13.55 24.57
CA ALA A 13 22.00 -14.70 23.66
C ALA A 13 20.60 -15.30 23.42
N ILE A 14 19.56 -14.91 24.19
CA ILE A 14 18.18 -15.43 24.02
C ILE A 14 17.28 -14.42 23.28
N ALA A 15 17.57 -13.12 23.34
CA ALA A 15 16.86 -12.11 22.55
C ALA A 15 17.20 -12.17 21.04
N ALA A 16 18.37 -12.72 20.67
CA ALA A 16 18.77 -12.88 19.27
C ALA A 16 18.10 -14.07 18.56
N CYS A 17 17.54 -15.05 19.29
CA CYS A 17 16.89 -16.22 18.70
C CYS A 17 15.37 -16.08 18.53
N LEU A 18 14.74 -15.01 19.05
CA LEU A 18 13.30 -14.76 18.89
C LEU A 18 12.97 -13.64 17.90
N LEU A 19 13.98 -12.89 17.43
CA LEU A 19 13.85 -11.93 16.32
C LEU A 19 14.11 -12.56 14.94
N LEU A 20 14.51 -13.84 14.88
CA LEU A 20 14.69 -14.59 13.64
C LEU A 20 13.44 -15.39 13.21
N SER A 21 12.37 -15.35 14.01
CA SER A 21 11.17 -16.20 13.79
C SER A 21 9.89 -15.42 13.47
N ALA A 22 9.93 -14.08 13.46
CA ALA A 22 8.77 -13.23 13.15
C ALA A 22 8.72 -12.78 11.67
N PHE A 23 9.76 -13.04 10.89
CA PHE A 23 9.68 -13.04 9.44
C PHE A 23 9.53 -14.48 8.96
N VAL A 24 8.36 -15.09 9.22
CA VAL A 24 7.79 -15.93 8.17
C VAL A 24 7.34 -14.96 7.09
N GLY A 25 8.32 -14.34 6.42
CA GLY A 25 8.08 -13.79 5.10
C GLY A 25 7.50 -14.95 4.34
N ALA A 26 6.31 -14.78 3.79
CA ALA A 26 5.79 -15.67 2.78
C ALA A 26 6.95 -15.85 1.81
N MET A 27 7.62 -17.01 1.86
CA MET A 27 8.73 -17.26 0.97
C MET A 27 8.15 -17.04 -0.41
N PRO A 28 8.77 -16.18 -1.25
CA PRO A 28 8.29 -16.03 -2.61
C PRO A 28 8.23 -17.44 -3.17
N ALA A 29 7.02 -17.87 -3.51
CA ALA A 29 6.86 -19.15 -4.17
C ALA A 29 7.85 -19.14 -5.34
N ALA A 30 8.56 -20.27 -5.54
CA ALA A 30 9.25 -20.52 -6.80
C ALA A 30 8.31 -20.04 -7.91
N HIS A 31 8.79 -19.14 -8.79
CA HIS A 31 7.99 -18.40 -9.76
C HIS A 31 6.77 -19.22 -10.17
N ALA A 32 5.56 -18.70 -9.92
CA ALA A 32 4.35 -19.37 -10.37
C ALA A 32 4.46 -19.56 -11.88
N GLY A 33 4.87 -20.76 -12.30
CA GLY A 33 5.03 -21.08 -13.71
C GLY A 33 3.67 -20.98 -14.38
N GLU A 34 3.60 -20.34 -15.56
CA GLU A 34 2.47 -20.18 -16.50
C GLU A 34 1.05 -19.88 -15.97
N ASN A 35 0.83 -19.89 -14.66
CA ASN A 35 -0.45 -19.69 -13.99
C ASN A 35 -0.62 -18.20 -13.71
N ALA A 36 -1.73 -17.65 -14.21
CA ALA A 36 -2.12 -16.27 -13.94
C ALA A 36 -2.20 -16.01 -12.41
N VAL A 37 -1.76 -14.82 -11.99
CA VAL A 37 -1.87 -14.36 -10.61
C VAL A 37 -3.33 -14.34 -10.20
N ARG A 38 -3.67 -14.93 -9.04
CA ARG A 38 -5.03 -14.93 -8.51
C ARG A 38 -5.30 -13.72 -7.63
N LEU A 39 -6.41 -13.02 -7.85
CA LEU A 39 -6.91 -12.01 -6.92
C LEU A 39 -7.91 -12.60 -5.92
N ASP A 40 -7.61 -12.47 -4.64
CA ASP A 40 -8.44 -12.93 -3.52
C ASP A 40 -9.07 -11.71 -2.82
N PHE A 41 -10.34 -11.42 -3.11
CA PHE A 41 -11.04 -10.26 -2.56
C PHE A 41 -11.65 -10.54 -1.18
N GLU A 42 -11.41 -9.66 -0.21
CA GLU A 42 -11.92 -9.78 1.16
C GLU A 42 -12.36 -8.43 1.75
N ALA A 43 -13.38 -8.48 2.60
CA ALA A 43 -13.79 -7.37 3.46
C ALA A 43 -13.23 -7.60 4.87
N SER A 44 -13.06 -6.54 5.66
CA SER A 44 -12.56 -6.69 7.03
C SER A 44 -13.13 -5.69 8.01
N PRO A 45 -14.05 -6.15 8.88
CA PRO A 45 -14.57 -5.28 9.93
C PRO A 45 -13.49 -4.84 10.92
N TYR A 46 -12.39 -5.59 11.04
CA TYR A 46 -11.31 -5.24 11.96
C TYR A 46 -10.45 -4.09 11.43
N ALA A 47 -10.24 -4.05 10.11
CA ALA A 47 -9.58 -2.92 9.47
C ALA A 47 -10.45 -1.66 9.54
N ASP A 48 -11.75 -1.77 9.23
CA ASP A 48 -12.69 -0.64 9.35
C ASP A 48 -12.79 -0.15 10.80
N PHE A 49 -12.88 -1.08 11.76
CA PHE A 49 -12.94 -0.72 13.17
C PHE A 49 -11.68 0.00 13.62
N LEU A 50 -10.49 -0.50 13.28
CA LEU A 50 -9.24 0.17 13.56
C LEU A 50 -9.21 1.56 12.94
N PHE A 51 -9.66 1.70 11.68
CA PHE A 51 -9.67 2.99 11.02
C PHE A 51 -10.59 3.97 11.76
N TYR A 52 -11.79 3.54 12.12
CA TYR A 52 -12.73 4.35 12.91
C TYR A 52 -12.17 4.68 14.30
N LEU A 53 -11.49 3.72 14.94
CA LEU A 53 -10.84 3.83 16.24
C LEU A 53 -9.67 4.84 16.24
N LEU A 54 -9.00 5.03 15.11
CA LEU A 54 -7.86 5.93 15.01
C LEU A 54 -8.29 7.32 14.53
N HIS A 55 -9.13 7.38 13.50
CA HIS A 55 -9.39 8.63 12.77
C HIS A 55 -10.74 9.27 13.05
N ARG A 56 -11.72 8.52 13.57
CA ARG A 56 -13.12 8.95 13.73
C ARG A 56 -13.75 9.50 12.44
N ASP A 57 -13.13 9.25 11.29
CA ASP A 57 -13.65 9.72 10.01
C ASP A 57 -14.86 8.86 9.63
N ASN A 58 -15.97 9.54 9.43
CA ASN A 58 -17.27 8.96 9.14
C ASN A 58 -17.94 9.68 7.96
N ARG A 59 -17.17 10.37 7.10
CA ARG A 59 -17.73 11.13 5.97
C ARG A 59 -18.63 10.29 5.07
N ASN A 60 -18.27 9.04 4.81
CA ASN A 60 -19.04 8.10 3.98
C ASN A 60 -20.20 7.41 4.74
N PHE A 61 -20.23 7.57 6.06
CA PHE A 61 -21.15 6.92 7.00
C PHE A 61 -21.53 7.90 8.13
N PRO A 62 -22.25 8.99 7.84
CA PRO A 62 -22.41 10.11 8.77
C PRO A 62 -23.12 9.72 10.08
N ASP A 63 -23.94 8.68 10.07
CA ASP A 63 -24.65 8.11 11.22
C ASP A 63 -23.81 7.15 12.07
N LEU A 64 -22.61 6.76 11.62
CA LEU A 64 -21.69 5.88 12.36
C LEU A 64 -21.37 6.44 13.75
N ARG A 65 -21.11 7.75 13.85
CA ARG A 65 -20.77 8.38 15.14
C ARG A 65 -21.92 8.36 16.13
N ALA A 66 -23.15 8.51 15.66
CA ALA A 66 -24.33 8.41 16.51
C ALA A 66 -24.60 6.97 16.95
N SER A 67 -24.30 5.99 16.07
CA SER A 67 -24.55 4.57 16.31
C SER A 67 -23.46 3.89 17.15
N VAL A 68 -22.24 4.41 17.07
CA VAL A 68 -21.03 3.88 17.73
C VAL A 68 -20.26 5.08 18.32
N PRO A 69 -20.78 5.68 19.40
CA PRO A 69 -20.19 6.89 19.97
C PRO A 69 -18.87 6.55 20.69
N MET A 70 -17.74 7.05 20.21
CA MET A 70 -16.41 6.79 20.78
C MET A 70 -15.80 8.04 21.45
N ASP A 71 -16.63 8.91 22.03
CA ASP A 71 -16.19 10.18 22.61
C ASP A 71 -15.36 9.98 23.90
N ASP A 72 -15.45 8.82 24.53
CA ASP A 72 -14.68 8.42 25.72
C ASP A 72 -13.34 7.76 25.37
N VAL A 73 -13.11 7.42 24.10
CA VAL A 73 -11.87 6.77 23.64
C VAL A 73 -10.93 7.82 23.08
N LYS A 74 -9.72 7.88 23.64
CA LYS A 74 -8.69 8.82 23.19
C LYS A 74 -8.37 8.60 21.70
N THR A 75 -8.40 9.67 20.90
CA THR A 75 -7.94 9.63 19.51
C THR A 75 -6.43 9.38 19.46
N LEU A 76 -6.01 8.48 18.57
CA LEU A 76 -4.61 8.26 18.28
C LEU A 76 -4.26 8.91 16.95
N ASN A 77 -3.25 9.78 16.98
CA ASN A 77 -2.71 10.41 15.78
C ASN A 77 -1.53 9.59 15.21
N THR A 78 -1.25 8.42 15.79
CA THR A 78 -0.19 7.50 15.38
C THR A 78 -0.80 6.17 14.92
N GLY A 79 -0.08 5.43 14.07
CA GLY A 79 -0.57 4.13 13.58
C GLY A 79 -1.59 4.22 12.44
N ALA A 80 -1.57 5.26 11.60
CA ALA A 80 -2.43 5.40 10.41
C ALA A 80 -2.42 4.16 9.48
N PHE A 81 -1.36 3.37 9.57
CA PHE A 81 -1.11 2.15 8.80
C PHE A 81 -1.69 0.86 9.43
N LEU A 82 -2.18 0.91 10.67
CA LEU A 82 -2.67 -0.27 11.39
C LEU A 82 -3.86 -0.98 10.74
N PRO A 83 -4.86 -0.29 10.16
CA PRO A 83 -5.94 -0.95 9.43
C PRO A 83 -5.39 -1.87 8.33
N ALA A 84 -4.37 -1.39 7.62
CA ALA A 84 -3.75 -2.14 6.56
C ALA A 84 -2.93 -3.33 7.11
N TYR A 85 -2.25 -3.17 8.26
CA TYR A 85 -1.55 -4.28 8.89
C TYR A 85 -2.49 -5.37 9.43
N ALA A 86 -3.70 -5.00 9.84
CA ALA A 86 -4.70 -5.97 10.28
C ALA A 86 -5.10 -6.93 9.16
N MET A 87 -5.20 -6.43 7.92
CA MET A 87 -5.44 -7.28 6.75
C MET A 87 -4.26 -8.19 6.46
N ALA A 88 -3.06 -7.61 6.41
CA ALA A 88 -1.84 -8.35 6.10
C ALA A 88 -1.53 -9.45 7.10
N SER A 89 -1.91 -9.23 8.36
CA SER A 89 -1.72 -10.20 9.44
C SER A 89 -2.89 -11.19 9.56
N ASP A 90 -3.86 -11.17 8.63
CA ASP A 90 -5.05 -12.03 8.64
C ASP A 90 -5.78 -11.97 10.00
N VAL A 91 -5.99 -10.75 10.52
CA VAL A 91 -6.72 -10.52 11.76
C VAL A 91 -8.16 -10.97 11.59
N ARG A 92 -8.57 -11.98 12.37
CA ARG A 92 -9.91 -12.58 12.33
C ARG A 92 -10.70 -12.42 13.62
N SER A 93 -10.09 -11.82 14.63
CA SER A 93 -10.71 -11.58 15.93
C SER A 93 -10.19 -10.30 16.56
N TYR A 94 -10.95 -9.75 17.51
CA TYR A 94 -10.50 -8.63 18.32
C TYR A 94 -9.21 -8.97 19.10
N ALA A 95 -9.07 -10.22 19.54
CA ALA A 95 -7.86 -10.71 20.20
C ALA A 95 -6.62 -10.63 19.30
N ASP A 96 -6.78 -10.78 17.98
CA ASP A 96 -5.68 -10.66 17.03
C ASP A 96 -5.22 -9.20 16.84
N LEU A 97 -6.10 -8.22 17.06
CA LEU A 97 -5.71 -6.81 17.09
C LEU A 97 -4.69 -6.52 18.20
N TYR A 98 -4.84 -7.16 19.37
CA TYR A 98 -3.85 -7.05 20.43
C TYR A 98 -2.51 -7.66 20.05
N LYS A 99 -2.50 -8.80 19.36
CA LYS A 99 -1.26 -9.43 18.86
C LYS A 99 -0.56 -8.53 17.86
N LEU A 100 -1.32 -7.93 16.95
CA LEU A 100 -0.80 -6.95 16.01
C LEU A 100 -0.22 -5.74 16.75
N ALA A 101 -0.89 -5.24 17.78
CA ALA A 101 -0.41 -4.06 18.51
C ALA A 101 0.95 -4.27 19.19
N TYR A 102 1.29 -5.49 19.60
CA TYR A 102 2.60 -5.81 20.19
C TYR A 102 3.77 -5.70 19.21
N THR A 103 3.52 -5.65 17.89
CA THR A 103 4.60 -5.50 16.90
C THR A 103 4.98 -4.03 16.65
N TYR A 104 4.29 -3.09 17.29
CA TYR A 104 4.49 -1.65 17.09
C TYR A 104 5.40 -1.03 18.17
N ASP A 105 6.24 -0.07 17.77
CA ASP A 105 7.21 0.59 18.67
C ASP A 105 6.54 1.28 19.87
N ASP A 106 5.30 1.78 19.69
CA ASP A 106 4.44 2.30 20.78
C ASP A 106 3.26 1.36 21.08
N SER A 107 3.59 0.07 21.25
CA SER A 107 2.60 -0.98 21.54
C SER A 107 1.73 -0.66 22.75
N LYS A 108 2.28 0.02 23.78
CA LYS A 108 1.51 0.34 24.99
C LYS A 108 0.34 1.26 24.70
N VAL A 109 0.56 2.38 24.00
CA VAL A 109 -0.50 3.35 23.70
C VAL A 109 -1.57 2.75 22.81
N LEU A 110 -1.17 1.93 21.83
CA LEU A 110 -2.09 1.23 20.96
C LEU A 110 -2.92 0.19 21.73
N ILE A 111 -2.29 -0.63 22.57
CA ILE A 111 -2.99 -1.61 23.42
C ILE A 111 -3.99 -0.92 24.35
N ASP A 112 -3.60 0.19 24.99
CA ASP A 112 -4.47 0.92 25.89
C ASP A 112 -5.67 1.54 25.16
N THR A 113 -5.49 1.92 23.88
CA THR A 113 -6.57 2.40 23.02
C THR A 113 -7.48 1.27 22.55
N LEU A 114 -6.93 0.11 22.19
CA LEU A 114 -7.72 -1.09 21.90
C LEU A 114 -8.57 -1.48 23.11
N LYS A 115 -8.02 -1.49 24.33
CA LYS A 115 -8.82 -1.75 25.54
C LYS A 115 -9.98 -0.79 25.72
N GLN A 116 -9.79 0.49 25.42
CA GLN A 116 -10.86 1.48 25.45
C GLN A 116 -11.86 1.25 24.32
N GLY A 117 -11.40 0.87 23.12
CA GLY A 117 -12.27 0.58 21.98
C GLY A 117 -13.06 -0.73 22.11
N GLU A 118 -12.58 -1.70 22.88
CA GLU A 118 -13.12 -3.07 22.90
C GLU A 118 -14.61 -3.11 23.27
N TRP A 119 -15.03 -2.26 24.20
CA TRP A 119 -16.43 -2.22 24.63
C TRP A 119 -17.37 -1.67 23.54
N HIS A 120 -16.85 -0.87 22.59
CA HIS A 120 -17.59 -0.35 21.44
C HIS A 120 -17.70 -1.34 20.30
N PHE A 121 -16.82 -2.34 20.24
CA PHE A 121 -16.71 -3.25 19.12
C PHE A 121 -18.02 -4.01 18.80
N PRO A 122 -18.82 -4.49 19.78
CA PRO A 122 -20.11 -5.12 19.47
C PRO A 122 -21.11 -4.20 18.78
N ALA A 123 -21.18 -2.92 19.19
CA ALA A 123 -22.03 -1.92 18.55
C ALA A 123 -21.53 -1.62 17.13
N PHE A 124 -20.21 -1.46 16.97
CA PHE A 124 -19.58 -1.33 15.66
C PHE A 124 -19.90 -2.51 14.75
N MET A 125 -19.74 -3.75 15.21
CA MET A 125 -20.04 -4.94 14.42
C MET A 125 -21.50 -5.02 14.01
N THR A 126 -22.41 -4.52 14.84
CA THR A 126 -23.83 -4.44 14.51
C THR A 126 -24.06 -3.44 13.38
N TYR A 127 -23.47 -2.25 13.50
CA TYR A 127 -23.54 -1.23 12.46
C TYR A 127 -22.89 -1.70 11.15
N TRP A 128 -21.68 -2.26 11.23
CA TRP A 128 -20.90 -2.72 10.07
C TRP A 128 -21.68 -3.74 9.26
N ARG A 129 -22.25 -4.78 9.90
CA ARG A 129 -23.09 -5.78 9.22
C ARG A 129 -24.33 -5.19 8.53
N GLN A 130 -24.88 -4.13 9.08
CA GLN A 130 -26.12 -3.51 8.56
C GLN A 130 -25.84 -2.49 7.44
N GLN A 131 -24.76 -1.73 7.55
CA GLN A 131 -24.54 -0.53 6.72
C GLN A 131 -23.30 -0.64 5.81
N MET A 132 -22.25 -1.33 6.26
CA MET A 132 -20.95 -1.38 5.58
C MET A 132 -20.77 -2.66 4.77
N GLU A 133 -20.92 -3.82 5.43
CA GLU A 133 -20.75 -5.14 4.81
C GLU A 133 -21.56 -5.31 3.51
N PRO A 134 -22.84 -4.90 3.43
CA PRO A 134 -23.58 -5.05 2.17
C PRO A 134 -22.95 -4.26 1.01
N ARG A 135 -22.36 -3.09 1.29
CA ARG A 135 -21.70 -2.25 0.28
C ARG A 135 -20.36 -2.84 -0.13
N GLU A 136 -19.55 -3.28 0.82
CA GLU A 136 -18.26 -3.92 0.54
C GLU A 136 -18.45 -5.22 -0.25
N GLN A 137 -19.43 -6.05 0.12
CA GLN A 137 -19.74 -7.27 -0.61
C GLN A 137 -20.26 -6.99 -2.02
N ALA A 138 -21.04 -5.92 -2.21
CA ALA A 138 -21.46 -5.48 -3.55
C ALA A 138 -20.26 -5.05 -4.42
N THR A 139 -19.34 -4.27 -3.85
CA THR A 139 -18.08 -3.88 -4.53
C THR A 139 -17.24 -5.10 -4.88
N ILE A 140 -17.02 -6.01 -3.91
CA ILE A 140 -16.29 -7.28 -4.13
C ILE A 140 -16.94 -8.11 -5.25
N ALA A 141 -18.27 -8.18 -5.28
CA ALA A 141 -18.98 -8.91 -6.34
C ALA A 141 -18.78 -8.26 -7.71
N SER A 142 -18.86 -6.93 -7.82
CA SER A 142 -18.56 -6.19 -9.05
C SER A 142 -17.14 -6.46 -9.53
N TRP A 143 -16.17 -6.33 -8.62
CA TRP A 143 -14.75 -6.50 -8.90
C TRP A 143 -14.38 -7.92 -9.30
N LYS A 144 -14.99 -8.94 -8.69
CA LYS A 144 -14.85 -10.33 -9.15
C LYS A 144 -15.37 -10.50 -10.58
N ALA A 145 -16.48 -9.86 -10.93
CA ALA A 145 -17.06 -9.92 -12.28
C ALA A 145 -16.24 -9.12 -13.30
N GLU A 146 -15.64 -8.00 -12.89
CA GLU A 146 -14.70 -7.20 -13.68
C GLU A 146 -13.41 -7.97 -13.94
N GLU A 147 -12.74 -8.48 -12.90
CA GLU A 147 -11.48 -9.22 -13.05
C GLU A 147 -11.64 -10.47 -13.92
N ALA A 148 -12.76 -11.20 -13.77
CA ALA A 148 -13.04 -12.38 -14.59
C ALA A 148 -13.10 -12.07 -16.11
N LYS A 149 -13.41 -10.83 -16.49
CA LYS A 149 -13.45 -10.38 -17.89
C LYS A 149 -12.17 -9.66 -18.30
N GLY A 150 -11.70 -8.76 -17.43
CA GLY A 150 -10.66 -7.79 -17.72
C GLY A 150 -9.25 -8.33 -17.54
N ARG A 151 -9.06 -9.35 -16.67
CA ARG A 151 -7.75 -9.92 -16.29
C ARG A 151 -6.74 -8.81 -16.01
N HIS A 152 -7.08 -7.91 -15.10
CA HIS A 152 -6.39 -6.63 -14.93
C HIS A 152 -4.93 -6.81 -14.55
N VAL A 153 -4.59 -7.86 -13.81
CA VAL A 153 -3.19 -8.22 -13.51
C VAL A 153 -2.41 -8.55 -14.78
N GLU A 154 -2.91 -9.46 -15.63
CA GLU A 154 -2.25 -9.81 -16.90
C GLU A 154 -2.06 -8.57 -17.78
N ARG A 155 -3.06 -7.68 -17.79
CA ARG A 155 -3.01 -6.46 -18.57
C ARG A 155 -2.00 -5.46 -18.01
N LEU A 156 -1.90 -5.33 -16.69
CA LEU A 156 -0.86 -4.55 -16.04
C LEU A 156 0.53 -5.11 -16.36
N GLU A 157 0.72 -6.43 -16.31
CA GLU A 157 2.00 -7.06 -16.68
C GLU A 157 2.36 -6.76 -18.14
N ALA A 158 1.38 -6.76 -19.05
CA ALA A 158 1.59 -6.41 -20.45
C ALA A 158 1.92 -4.91 -20.63
N LEU A 159 1.21 -4.02 -19.93
CA LEU A 159 1.45 -2.57 -19.99
C LEU A 159 2.80 -2.18 -19.41
N THR A 160 3.21 -2.80 -18.30
CA THR A 160 4.48 -2.50 -17.60
C THR A 160 5.66 -3.28 -18.15
N ARG A 161 5.40 -4.40 -18.83
CA ARG A 161 6.39 -5.40 -19.20
C ARG A 161 7.19 -5.89 -17.99
N MET A 162 6.53 -5.94 -16.83
CA MET A 162 7.03 -6.46 -15.56
C MET A 162 6.11 -7.58 -15.09
N ARG A 163 6.64 -8.47 -14.23
CA ARG A 163 5.86 -9.59 -13.67
C ARG A 163 5.57 -9.35 -12.20
N PHE A 164 4.39 -9.74 -11.75
CA PHE A 164 4.13 -9.90 -10.33
C PHE A 164 5.04 -10.97 -9.75
N SER A 165 5.48 -10.75 -8.52
CA SER A 165 6.33 -11.71 -7.79
C SER A 165 5.53 -12.64 -6.88
N TYR A 166 4.21 -12.62 -6.98
CA TYR A 166 3.28 -13.36 -6.11
C TYR A 166 2.31 -14.18 -6.97
N ALA A 167 2.07 -15.43 -6.56
CA ALA A 167 1.08 -16.30 -7.22
C ALA A 167 -0.37 -15.87 -6.93
N SER A 168 -0.58 -15.17 -5.81
CA SER A 168 -1.87 -14.67 -5.37
C SER A 168 -1.68 -13.33 -4.67
N VAL A 169 -2.63 -12.42 -4.89
CA VAL A 169 -2.69 -11.11 -4.25
C VAL A 169 -4.05 -10.96 -3.59
N LYS A 170 -4.06 -10.61 -2.31
CA LYS A 170 -5.29 -10.25 -1.62
C LYS A 170 -5.68 -8.81 -1.97
N VAL A 171 -6.97 -8.57 -2.17
CA VAL A 171 -7.51 -7.23 -2.39
C VAL A 171 -8.50 -6.94 -1.27
N ALA A 172 -8.08 -6.08 -0.34
CA ALA A 172 -8.87 -5.67 0.80
C ALA A 172 -9.78 -4.50 0.42
N VAL A 173 -11.10 -4.73 0.47
CA VAL A 173 -12.12 -3.67 0.31
C VAL A 173 -12.51 -3.21 1.70
N ILE A 174 -12.26 -1.94 1.99
CA ILE A 174 -12.65 -1.31 3.26
C ILE A 174 -13.59 -0.13 3.03
N ALA A 175 -14.64 -0.06 3.82
CA ALA A 175 -15.62 1.00 3.84
C ALA A 175 -15.05 2.29 4.44
N LEU A 176 -14.19 2.14 5.45
CA LEU A 176 -13.53 3.20 6.18
C LEU A 176 -12.03 3.09 5.94
N GLY A 177 -11.45 4.04 5.20
CA GLY A 177 -10.04 3.97 4.87
C GLY A 177 -9.41 5.33 4.60
N PRO A 178 -8.08 5.40 4.67
CA PRO A 178 -7.36 6.66 4.53
C PRO A 178 -7.53 7.18 3.12
N LEU A 179 -8.10 8.37 2.99
CA LEU A 179 -7.91 9.16 1.78
C LEU A 179 -6.44 9.59 1.73
N GLY A 180 -5.68 9.02 0.79
CA GLY A 180 -4.44 9.61 0.30
C GLY A 180 -3.11 9.10 0.87
N THR A 181 -3.05 7.94 1.54
CA THR A 181 -1.76 7.32 1.89
C THR A 181 -1.79 5.81 1.71
N ASN A 182 -1.01 5.32 0.75
CA ASN A 182 -0.90 3.91 0.41
C ASN A 182 0.14 3.21 1.28
N MET A 183 -0.10 1.93 1.59
CA MET A 183 0.79 1.12 2.40
C MET A 183 1.21 -0.13 1.63
N GLN A 184 2.51 -0.25 1.39
CA GLN A 184 3.07 -1.46 0.81
C GLN A 184 3.10 -2.57 1.86
N ASN A 185 2.13 -3.49 1.80
CA ASN A 185 2.25 -4.77 2.49
C ASN A 185 1.97 -5.94 1.53
N PRO A 186 2.90 -6.18 0.58
CA PRO A 186 2.72 -7.25 -0.39
C PRO A 186 2.55 -8.61 0.33
N PRO A 187 1.66 -9.50 -0.14
CA PRO A 187 0.87 -9.39 -1.36
C PRO A 187 -0.58 -8.91 -1.11
N ILE A 188 -0.79 -7.82 -0.37
CA ILE A 188 -2.12 -7.22 -0.17
C ILE A 188 -2.21 -5.83 -0.80
N MET A 189 -3.24 -5.64 -1.63
CA MET A 189 -3.68 -4.34 -2.14
C MET A 189 -4.81 -3.81 -1.24
N PHE A 190 -4.78 -2.52 -0.95
CA PHE A 190 -5.81 -1.85 -0.17
C PHE A 190 -6.64 -0.97 -1.08
N ALA A 191 -7.96 -1.01 -0.91
CA ALA A 191 -8.83 -0.09 -1.60
C ALA A 191 -9.97 0.37 -0.69
N THR A 192 -10.14 1.68 -0.67
CA THR A 192 -11.32 2.29 -0.06
C THR A 192 -12.46 2.29 -1.08
N MET A 193 -13.71 2.21 -0.62
CA MET A 193 -14.86 2.31 -1.53
C MET A 193 -14.96 3.67 -2.24
N GLN A 194 -14.22 4.70 -1.81
CA GLN A 194 -14.21 5.99 -2.50
C GLN A 194 -13.43 5.92 -3.83
N ASP A 195 -12.49 4.99 -3.94
CA ASP A 195 -11.62 4.79 -5.11
C ASP A 195 -11.99 3.50 -5.87
N ALA A 196 -13.28 3.18 -5.96
CA ALA A 196 -13.82 1.86 -6.34
C ALA A 196 -13.55 1.35 -7.78
N ASN A 197 -12.57 1.93 -8.50
CA ASN A 197 -12.12 1.42 -9.80
C ASN A 197 -11.03 0.36 -9.59
N LEU A 198 -11.37 -0.92 -9.80
CA LEU A 198 -10.42 -2.02 -9.66
C LEU A 198 -9.18 -1.89 -10.57
N PRO A 199 -9.31 -1.59 -11.88
CA PRO A 199 -8.16 -1.32 -12.73
C PRO A 199 -7.22 -0.23 -12.18
N ALA A 200 -7.74 0.84 -11.59
CA ALA A 200 -6.93 1.90 -11.01
C ALA A 200 -6.18 1.42 -9.76
N VAL A 201 -6.87 0.69 -8.87
CA VAL A 201 -6.26 0.08 -7.67
C VAL A 201 -5.13 -0.88 -8.07
N ILE A 202 -5.39 -1.79 -9.02
CA ILE A 202 -4.39 -2.74 -9.51
C ILE A 202 -3.24 -2.00 -10.18
N GLY A 203 -3.53 -0.98 -11.00
CA GLY A 203 -2.52 -0.15 -11.64
C GLY A 203 -1.60 0.51 -10.61
N TYR A 204 -2.17 1.05 -9.54
CA TYR A 204 -1.41 1.72 -8.49
C TYR A 204 -0.63 0.73 -7.60
N GLU A 205 -1.34 -0.12 -6.84
CA GLU A 205 -0.72 -1.01 -5.84
C GLU A 205 0.07 -2.14 -6.50
N GLY A 206 -0.42 -2.67 -7.61
CA GLY A 206 0.27 -3.69 -8.38
C GLY A 206 1.62 -3.22 -8.89
N THR A 207 1.73 -1.96 -9.31
CA THR A 207 2.99 -1.38 -9.77
C THR A 207 4.00 -1.26 -8.63
N HIS A 208 3.58 -0.83 -7.43
CA HIS A 208 4.44 -0.86 -6.24
C HIS A 208 4.98 -2.27 -5.96
N MET A 209 4.11 -3.29 -6.02
CA MET A 209 4.52 -4.68 -5.81
C MET A 209 5.52 -5.17 -6.86
N MET A 210 5.35 -4.78 -8.13
CA MET A 210 6.29 -5.13 -9.20
C MET A 210 7.63 -4.41 -9.05
N MET A 211 7.62 -3.15 -8.61
CA MET A 211 8.81 -2.31 -8.45
C MET A 211 9.69 -2.76 -7.28
N SER A 212 9.07 -3.16 -6.17
CA SER A 212 9.76 -3.47 -4.90
C SER A 212 9.97 -4.97 -4.64
N ALA A 213 9.73 -5.83 -5.62
CA ALA A 213 9.93 -7.27 -5.48
C ALA A 213 11.40 -7.65 -5.25
N HIS A 214 11.69 -8.55 -4.30
CA HIS A 214 13.06 -8.88 -3.85
C HIS A 214 14.07 -9.19 -4.99
N ASN A 215 13.63 -9.88 -6.04
CA ASN A 215 14.47 -10.26 -7.18
C ASN A 215 14.31 -9.32 -8.39
N ALA A 216 13.37 -8.39 -8.36
CA ALA A 216 13.09 -7.43 -9.42
C ALA A 216 13.16 -5.96 -8.96
N ASP A 217 13.73 -5.72 -7.77
CA ASP A 217 13.88 -4.39 -7.16
C ASP A 217 14.48 -3.41 -8.15
N TRP A 218 13.68 -2.42 -8.54
CA TRP A 218 14.06 -1.45 -9.56
C TRP A 218 15.31 -0.66 -9.17
N LYS A 219 15.59 -0.52 -7.86
CA LYS A 219 16.77 0.19 -7.35
C LYS A 219 18.08 -0.50 -7.72
N ARG A 220 18.03 -1.77 -8.11
CA ARG A 220 19.19 -2.56 -8.58
C ARG A 220 19.41 -2.48 -10.09
N ARG A 221 18.50 -1.82 -10.83
CA ARG A 221 18.59 -1.67 -12.29
C ARG A 221 19.69 -0.69 -12.69
N LYS A 222 20.09 -0.78 -13.96
CA LYS A 222 21.07 0.14 -14.56
C LYS A 222 20.59 1.58 -14.39
N ASN A 223 21.51 2.47 -14.00
CA ASN A 223 21.27 3.90 -13.78
C ASN A 223 20.30 4.28 -12.64
N ALA A 224 19.71 3.31 -11.92
CA ALA A 224 18.78 3.61 -10.83
C ALA A 224 19.42 4.49 -9.74
N SER A 225 20.65 4.19 -9.32
CA SER A 225 21.38 5.02 -8.35
C SER A 225 21.59 6.46 -8.82
N GLN A 226 21.79 6.67 -10.13
CA GLN A 226 21.94 8.01 -10.71
C GLN A 226 20.60 8.75 -10.73
N ALA A 227 19.52 8.08 -11.13
CA ALA A 227 18.17 8.63 -11.09
C ALA A 227 17.78 9.04 -9.66
N ILE A 228 18.04 8.18 -8.66
CA ILE A 228 17.83 8.47 -7.24
C ILE A 228 18.63 9.69 -6.78
N ALA A 229 19.89 9.80 -7.18
CA ALA A 229 20.72 10.95 -6.83
C ALA A 229 20.18 12.26 -7.43
N LEU A 230 19.71 12.22 -8.68
CA LEU A 230 19.16 13.40 -9.36
C LEU A 230 17.84 13.88 -8.75
N ILE A 231 16.90 12.97 -8.46
CA ILE A 231 15.63 13.35 -7.83
C ILE A 231 15.87 13.85 -6.38
N SER A 232 16.82 13.24 -5.67
CA SER A 232 17.21 13.67 -4.32
C SER A 232 17.82 15.08 -4.33
N ALA A 233 18.58 15.44 -5.37
CA ALA A 233 19.12 16.79 -5.54
C ALA A 233 18.03 17.86 -5.76
N ARG A 234 16.78 17.44 -6.04
CA ARG A 234 15.60 18.31 -6.16
C ARG A 234 14.67 18.24 -4.95
N GLY A 235 15.10 17.61 -3.85
CA GLY A 235 14.31 17.46 -2.63
C GLY A 235 13.31 16.30 -2.65
N GLY A 236 13.38 15.43 -3.66
CA GLY A 236 12.62 14.19 -3.70
C GLY A 236 13.38 13.02 -3.07
N THR A 237 12.85 11.82 -3.28
CA THR A 237 13.34 10.55 -2.75
C THR A 237 13.24 9.46 -3.82
N ALA A 238 13.84 8.30 -3.58
CA ALA A 238 13.63 7.14 -4.45
C ALA A 238 12.14 6.73 -4.53
N TYR A 239 11.38 6.94 -3.45
CA TYR A 239 9.95 6.65 -3.42
C TYR A 239 9.17 7.49 -4.43
N ASP A 240 9.58 8.74 -4.70
CA ASP A 240 8.90 9.60 -5.66
C ASP A 240 8.97 9.08 -7.11
N ILE A 241 10.01 8.31 -7.47
CA ILE A 241 10.12 7.64 -8.77
C ILE A 241 9.11 6.50 -8.87
N GLU A 242 9.06 5.69 -7.82
CA GLU A 242 8.15 4.55 -7.72
C GLU A 242 6.68 5.01 -7.71
N GLU A 243 6.38 5.99 -6.86
CA GLU A 243 5.07 6.61 -6.72
C GLU A 243 4.60 7.25 -8.03
N ALA A 244 5.47 8.00 -8.72
CA ALA A 244 5.10 8.61 -10.00
C ALA A 244 4.73 7.53 -11.04
N LEU A 245 5.43 6.39 -11.05
CA LEU A 245 5.12 5.30 -11.96
C LEU A 245 3.80 4.60 -11.56
N SER A 246 3.56 4.37 -10.27
CA SER A 246 2.31 3.81 -9.76
C SER A 246 1.11 4.69 -10.10
N LEU A 247 1.21 6.01 -9.93
CA LEU A 247 0.19 6.97 -10.35
C LEU A 247 -0.05 6.94 -11.86
N LEU A 248 1.01 6.84 -12.66
CA LEU A 248 0.87 6.68 -14.10
C LEU A 248 0.10 5.41 -14.45
N MET A 249 0.42 4.27 -13.82
CA MET A 249 -0.25 3.00 -14.10
C MET A 249 -1.70 2.99 -13.59
N ALA A 250 -2.00 3.69 -12.50
CA ALA A 250 -3.36 3.92 -12.02
C ALA A 250 -4.23 4.64 -13.07
N ALA A 251 -3.64 5.52 -13.89
CA ALA A 251 -4.32 6.18 -15.01
C ALA A 251 -4.35 5.33 -16.28
N LYS A 252 -3.22 4.70 -16.65
CA LYS A 252 -3.09 4.01 -17.93
C LYS A 252 -3.80 2.65 -17.97
N LEU A 253 -3.92 1.94 -16.84
CA LEU A 253 -4.61 0.66 -16.82
C LEU A 253 -6.13 0.81 -17.11
N PRO A 254 -6.89 1.69 -16.43
CA PRO A 254 -8.29 1.95 -16.82
C PRO A 254 -8.42 2.44 -18.27
N ALA A 255 -7.56 3.36 -18.71
CA ALA A 255 -7.60 3.90 -20.08
C ALA A 255 -7.42 2.82 -21.17
N SER A 256 -6.78 1.69 -20.85
CA SER A 256 -6.67 0.56 -21.78
C SER A 256 -8.02 -0.12 -22.08
N TYR A 257 -9.04 0.13 -21.26
CA TYR A 257 -10.43 -0.35 -21.42
C TYR A 257 -11.37 0.73 -21.99
N ASP A 258 -10.85 1.84 -22.52
CA ASP A 258 -11.63 3.02 -22.90
C ASP A 258 -12.38 3.67 -21.70
N GLU A 259 -11.96 3.38 -20.48
CA GLU A 259 -12.48 4.00 -19.27
C GLU A 259 -11.68 5.26 -18.95
N ALA A 260 -12.38 6.37 -18.71
CA ALA A 260 -11.74 7.57 -18.17
C ALA A 260 -11.25 7.27 -16.74
N SER A 261 -9.96 7.52 -16.49
CA SER A 261 -9.42 7.54 -15.14
C SER A 261 -9.37 8.98 -14.66
N ASP A 262 -10.22 9.32 -13.70
CA ASP A 262 -10.02 10.52 -12.91
C ASP A 262 -8.85 10.24 -11.97
N LEU A 263 -7.67 10.77 -12.31
CA LEU A 263 -6.53 10.75 -11.39
C LEU A 263 -6.93 11.46 -10.08
N PRO A 264 -6.66 10.86 -8.91
CA PRO A 264 -6.94 11.52 -7.64
C PRO A 264 -6.28 12.90 -7.59
N SER A 265 -7.05 13.93 -7.25
CA SER A 265 -6.61 15.33 -7.17
C SER A 265 -5.56 15.63 -6.09
N HIS A 266 -5.05 14.62 -5.38
CA HIS A 266 -4.26 14.77 -4.15
C HIS A 266 -2.78 15.15 -4.35
N ASP A 267 -2.31 15.37 -5.58
CA ASP A 267 -0.95 15.87 -5.83
C ASP A 267 -0.97 17.39 -6.13
N GLU A 268 -1.36 18.19 -5.14
CA GLU A 268 -1.31 19.67 -5.22
C GLU A 268 0.12 20.17 -4.96
N GLY A 269 0.67 21.02 -5.84
CA GLY A 269 2.03 21.57 -5.77
C GLY A 269 2.98 21.08 -6.88
N ASP A 270 4.13 21.75 -7.03
CA ASP A 270 5.22 21.38 -7.94
C ASP A 270 6.27 20.56 -7.17
N THR A 271 5.96 19.29 -6.92
CA THR A 271 6.89 18.33 -6.32
C THR A 271 7.74 17.63 -7.38
N PRO A 272 8.94 17.10 -7.05
CA PRO A 272 9.74 16.30 -7.99
C PRO A 272 8.95 15.09 -8.53
N ARG A 273 8.12 14.46 -7.69
CA ARG A 273 7.19 13.40 -8.10
C ARG A 273 6.28 13.86 -9.24
N ARG A 274 5.62 15.01 -9.09
CA ARG A 274 4.66 15.52 -10.07
C ARG A 274 5.34 15.94 -11.37
N GLU A 275 6.52 16.56 -11.27
CA GLU A 275 7.33 16.89 -12.45
C GLU A 275 7.68 15.63 -13.24
N LEU A 276 8.10 14.56 -12.56
CA LEU A 276 8.39 13.27 -13.16
C LEU A 276 7.15 12.59 -13.75
N LEU A 277 6.01 12.60 -13.03
CA LEU A 277 4.74 12.05 -13.53
C LEU A 277 4.33 12.73 -14.84
N ARG A 278 4.31 14.08 -14.88
CA ARG A 278 4.00 14.85 -16.10
C ARG A 278 4.96 14.53 -17.25
N ALA A 279 6.25 14.33 -16.94
CA ALA A 279 7.23 13.95 -17.95
C ALA A 279 6.95 12.55 -18.53
N MET A 280 6.63 11.57 -17.67
CA MET A 280 6.22 10.23 -18.09
C MET A 280 4.92 10.24 -18.89
N GLU A 281 3.93 11.05 -18.51
CA GLU A 281 2.67 11.18 -19.25
C GLU A 281 2.89 11.72 -20.66
N ARG A 282 3.71 12.77 -20.80
CA ARG A 282 4.07 13.38 -22.09
C ARG A 282 4.81 12.38 -22.98
N ASP A 283 5.69 11.58 -22.41
CA ASP A 283 6.56 10.69 -23.16
C ASP A 283 6.03 9.24 -23.20
N TRP A 284 4.77 9.02 -22.80
CA TRP A 284 4.13 7.70 -22.74
C TRP A 284 4.12 6.98 -24.08
N ASP A 285 3.83 7.68 -25.18
CA ASP A 285 3.80 7.08 -26.51
C ASP A 285 5.18 6.56 -26.94
N ARG A 286 6.26 7.23 -26.50
CA ARG A 286 7.63 6.75 -26.74
C ARG A 286 7.90 5.44 -26.00
N TYR A 287 7.45 5.33 -24.75
CA TYR A 287 7.53 4.07 -24.01
C TYR A 287 6.73 2.97 -24.70
N HIS A 288 5.51 3.27 -25.12
CA HIS A 288 4.63 2.31 -25.77
C HIS A 288 5.23 1.80 -27.09
N ALA A 289 5.86 2.68 -27.88
CA ALA A 289 6.54 2.32 -29.12
C ALA A 289 7.84 1.49 -28.91
N ASN A 290 8.53 1.66 -27.78
CA ASN A 290 9.75 0.89 -27.48
C ASN A 290 9.43 -0.40 -26.71
N THR A 291 9.17 -1.50 -27.42
CA THR A 291 8.78 -2.79 -26.84
C THR A 291 9.85 -3.48 -25.98
N SER A 292 11.10 -3.03 -26.03
CA SER A 292 12.22 -3.60 -25.27
C SER A 292 12.40 -3.03 -23.87
N MET A 293 11.74 -1.91 -23.58
CA MET A 293 11.89 -1.15 -22.33
C MET A 293 10.81 -1.56 -21.32
N THR A 294 11.16 -1.84 -20.07
CA THR A 294 10.14 -2.02 -19.04
C THR A 294 9.71 -0.68 -18.44
N ALA A 295 8.55 -0.62 -17.79
CA ALA A 295 8.06 0.59 -17.14
C ALA A 295 9.02 1.11 -16.05
N ALA A 296 9.74 0.23 -15.35
CA ALA A 296 10.79 0.63 -14.40
C ALA A 296 11.97 1.32 -15.10
N ASP A 297 12.43 0.78 -16.24
CA ASP A 297 13.51 1.41 -17.02
C ASP A 297 13.05 2.75 -17.61
N PHE A 298 11.79 2.83 -18.04
CA PHE A 298 11.18 4.07 -18.49
C PHE A 298 11.17 5.13 -17.40
N ALA A 299 10.72 4.81 -16.18
CA ALA A 299 10.74 5.75 -15.05
C ALA A 299 12.16 6.21 -14.70
N ILE A 300 13.15 5.30 -14.74
CA ILE A 300 14.57 5.65 -14.57
C ILE A 300 15.04 6.62 -15.66
N ASP A 301 14.81 6.29 -16.93
CA ASP A 301 15.23 7.12 -18.07
C ASP A 301 14.53 8.48 -18.10
N GLU A 302 13.24 8.55 -17.74
CA GLU A 302 12.52 9.82 -17.56
C GLU A 302 13.12 10.66 -16.45
N THR A 303 13.48 10.05 -15.32
CA THR A 303 14.13 10.75 -14.21
C THR A 303 15.45 11.36 -14.65
N LEU A 304 16.28 10.59 -15.37
CA LEU A 304 17.56 11.07 -15.90
C LEU A 304 17.38 12.24 -16.87
N ARG A 305 16.36 12.19 -17.75
CA ARG A 305 16.13 13.25 -18.74
C ARG A 305 15.54 14.51 -18.12
N THR A 306 14.59 14.34 -17.21
CA THR A 306 13.88 15.43 -16.53
C THR A 306 14.83 16.20 -15.61
N PHE A 307 15.61 15.49 -14.78
CA PHE A 307 16.44 16.13 -13.77
C PHE A 307 17.92 16.25 -14.15
N GLY A 308 18.38 15.54 -15.18
CA GLY A 308 19.78 15.57 -15.63
C GLY A 308 20.10 16.59 -16.71
N ALA A 309 19.10 17.14 -17.42
CA ALA A 309 19.32 18.12 -18.50
C ALA A 309 19.62 19.55 -18.01
N GLY A 310 19.46 19.83 -16.71
CA GLY A 310 19.77 21.12 -16.11
C GLY A 310 21.04 21.05 -15.28
N GLY A 311 22.11 21.72 -15.73
CA GLY A 311 23.21 22.07 -14.84
C GLY A 311 22.67 22.70 -13.56
N VAL A 312 23.26 22.34 -12.43
CA VAL A 312 22.93 22.86 -11.09
C VAL A 312 23.06 24.38 -11.12
N ALA A 313 21.98 25.08 -11.46
CA ALA A 313 21.85 26.48 -11.16
C ALA A 313 21.73 26.58 -9.64
N LYS A 314 22.85 26.89 -8.99
CA LYS A 314 22.83 27.43 -7.63
C LYS A 314 21.91 28.64 -7.66
N ASN A 315 20.81 28.59 -6.91
CA ASN A 315 20.04 29.81 -6.66
C ASN A 315 20.98 30.84 -5.98
N PRO A 316 20.94 32.11 -6.39
CA PRO A 316 21.60 33.20 -5.67
C PRO A 316 21.05 33.35 -4.24
#